data_AF-A0A8S2WZJ9-F1
#
_entry.id   AF-A0A8S2WZJ9-F1
#
_cell.length_a   1.000
_cell.length_b   1.000
_cell.length_c   1.000
_cell.angle_alpha   90.00
_cell.angle_beta   90.00
_cell.angle_gamma   90.00
#
_symmetry.space_group_name_H-M   'P 1'
#
loop_
_entity.id
_entity.type
_entity.pdbx_description
1 polymer ?
#
loop_
_entity_poly.entity_id
_entity_poly.type
_entity_poly.pdbx_seq_one_letter_code
_entity_poly.pdbx_strand_id
1 'polypeptide(L)'
;MYTPSAYYSLFSFLSSKPDAEQLYGQRILLFSYGSGLASSMYSLVCRKVQESRFTLTQLQKSIRRARHILDHERIELAPDLIDKLLTEREKNDHQVPFVPSQPIGILKPGDIYLKSIDKNHRRFYEKFHADDTSMNKNTDIPQLYTQYFQDHQINGST
;
A
#
# COMPACT_ATOMS: atom_id res chain seq x y z
N MET A 1 3.00 -8.59 3.72
CA MET A 1 3.47 -8.26 2.35
C MET A 1 4.06 -9.49 1.63
N TYR A 2 3.37 -10.64 1.58
CA TYR A 2 3.80 -11.93 0.99
C TYR A 2 5.00 -11.90 0.00
N THR A 3 4.75 -11.88 -1.31
CA THR A 3 5.80 -11.88 -2.35
C THR A 3 6.75 -10.67 -2.29
N PRO A 4 6.32 -9.42 -2.04
CA PRO A 4 7.25 -8.29 -1.96
C PRO A 4 8.08 -8.23 -0.67
N SER A 5 7.89 -9.14 0.30
CA SER A 5 8.53 -9.06 1.63
C SER A 5 10.06 -9.00 1.55
N ALA A 6 10.69 -9.85 0.74
CA ALA A 6 12.15 -9.86 0.58
C ALA A 6 12.68 -8.54 0.01
N TYR A 7 11.95 -7.92 -0.93
CA TYR A 7 12.30 -6.64 -1.51
C TYR A 7 12.01 -5.46 -0.57
N TYR A 8 11.02 -5.59 0.32
CA TYR A 8 10.77 -4.60 1.36
C TYR A 8 11.87 -4.62 2.44
N SER A 9 12.44 -5.80 2.74
CA SER A 9 13.65 -5.89 3.56
C SER A 9 14.85 -5.22 2.88
N LEU A 10 15.01 -5.40 1.55
CA LEU A 10 16.02 -4.67 0.77
C LEU A 10 15.78 -3.15 0.82
N PHE A 11 14.53 -2.70 0.62
CA PHE A 11 14.14 -1.29 0.76
C PHE A 11 14.53 -0.73 2.13
N SER A 12 14.24 -1.48 3.20
CA SER A 12 14.54 -1.07 4.58
C SER A 12 16.05 -0.99 4.83
N PHE A 13 16.81 -1.97 4.34
CA PHE A 13 18.27 -1.96 4.39
C PHE A 13 18.83 -0.72 3.67
N LEU A 14 18.44 -0.49 2.42
CA LEU A 14 18.90 0.65 1.64
C LEU A 14 18.49 2.00 2.28
N SER A 15 17.30 2.07 2.88
CA SER A 15 16.80 3.25 3.59
C SER A 15 17.58 3.57 4.87
N SER A 16 18.18 2.56 5.52
CA SER A 16 18.99 2.75 6.73
C SER A 16 20.39 3.30 6.46
N LYS A 17 20.82 3.36 5.19
CA LYS A 17 22.13 3.89 4.83
C LYS A 17 22.04 5.40 4.58
N PRO A 18 22.91 6.22 5.18
CA PRO A 18 22.83 7.67 5.05
C PRO A 18 23.16 8.13 3.63
N ASP A 19 24.08 7.46 2.94
CA ASP A 19 24.52 7.81 1.59
C ASP A 19 24.77 6.57 0.71
N ALA A 20 24.91 6.80 -0.60
CA ALA A 20 25.12 5.74 -1.58
C ALA A 20 26.58 5.29 -1.65
N GLU A 21 27.51 6.13 -1.21
CA GLU A 21 28.95 5.83 -1.25
C GLU A 21 29.27 4.65 -0.33
N GLN A 22 28.59 4.54 0.82
CA GLN A 22 28.69 3.40 1.73
C GLN A 22 28.20 2.07 1.15
N LEU A 23 27.37 2.11 0.09
CA LEU A 23 26.82 0.92 -0.53
C LEU A 23 27.73 0.37 -1.64
N TYR A 24 28.54 1.21 -2.29
CA TYR A 24 29.33 0.75 -3.44
C TYR A 24 30.31 -0.36 -3.07
N GLY A 25 30.39 -1.39 -3.93
CA GLY A 25 31.17 -2.60 -3.72
C GLY A 25 30.52 -3.63 -2.81
N GLN A 26 29.47 -3.29 -2.06
CA GLN A 26 28.80 -4.24 -1.18
C GLN A 26 28.04 -5.31 -1.97
N ARG A 27 28.10 -6.55 -1.46
CA ARG A 27 27.29 -7.67 -1.91
C ARG A 27 26.15 -7.90 -0.92
N ILE A 28 24.91 -7.77 -1.39
CA ILE A 28 23.71 -7.98 -0.59
C ILE A 28 23.16 -9.36 -0.94
N LEU A 29 23.07 -10.26 0.03
CA LEU A 29 22.44 -11.56 -0.12
C LEU A 29 20.93 -11.43 0.12
N LEU A 30 20.12 -12.03 -0.76
CA LEU A 30 18.68 -12.15 -0.60
C LEU A 30 18.29 -13.63 -0.59
N PHE A 31 17.41 -13.97 0.35
CA PHE A 31 16.77 -15.28 0.41
C PHE A 31 15.26 -15.10 0.25
N SER A 32 14.71 -15.69 -0.81
CA SER A 32 13.27 -15.68 -1.10
C SER A 32 12.70 -17.07 -0.90
N TYR A 33 11.51 -17.13 -0.29
CA TYR A 33 10.83 -18.36 0.07
C TYR A 33 9.32 -18.22 -0.21
N GLY A 34 8.73 -19.29 -0.75
CA GLY A 34 7.29 -19.51 -0.83
C GLY A 34 6.93 -20.94 -0.41
N SER A 35 5.91 -21.07 0.45
CA SER A 35 5.42 -22.37 0.94
C SER A 35 4.92 -23.24 -0.21
N GLY A 36 5.25 -24.55 -0.18
CA GLY A 36 4.87 -25.50 -1.24
C GLY A 36 5.90 -26.59 -1.60
N LEU A 37 7.09 -26.31 -2.14
CA LEU A 37 8.04 -25.25 -1.81
C LEU A 37 8.82 -24.74 -3.04
N ALA A 38 9.08 -23.44 -3.08
CA ALA A 38 10.05 -22.84 -3.99
C ALA A 38 10.87 -21.79 -3.24
N SER A 39 12.20 -21.87 -3.37
CA SER A 39 13.11 -20.92 -2.76
C SER A 39 14.26 -20.58 -3.69
N SER A 40 14.84 -19.41 -3.50
CA SER A 40 16.03 -18.98 -4.24
C SER A 40 16.87 -18.07 -3.37
N MET A 41 18.16 -18.36 -3.34
CA MET A 41 19.17 -17.49 -2.75
C MET A 41 19.96 -16.85 -3.89
N TYR A 42 20.04 -15.53 -3.88
CA TYR A 42 20.76 -14.76 -4.89
C TYR A 42 21.41 -13.54 -4.25
N SER A 43 22.34 -12.91 -4.96
CA SER A 43 23.02 -11.72 -4.44
C SER A 43 23.04 -10.59 -5.44
N LEU A 44 22.97 -9.36 -4.94
CA LEU A 44 23.13 -8.14 -5.71
C LEU A 44 24.47 -7.50 -5.36
N VAL A 45 25.14 -6.92 -6.35
CA VAL A 45 26.36 -6.13 -6.12
C VAL A 45 26.06 -4.68 -6.42
N CYS A 46 26.26 -3.83 -5.42
CA CYS A 46 26.09 -2.39 -5.52
C CYS A 46 27.24 -1.78 -6.31
N ARG A 47 26.98 -1.38 -7.57
CA ARG A 47 28.02 -0.84 -8.46
C ARG A 47 27.93 0.67 -8.57
N LYS A 48 29.08 1.31 -8.64
CA LYS A 48 29.19 2.71 -9.08
C LYS A 48 29.15 2.72 -10.61
N VAL A 49 28.23 3.50 -11.17
CA VAL A 49 28.03 3.64 -12.62
C VAL A 49 28.36 5.08 -13.04
N GLN A 50 28.79 5.24 -14.29
CA GLN A 50 29.14 6.56 -14.84
C GLN A 50 27.91 7.34 -15.35
N GLU A 51 26.79 6.64 -15.58
CA GLU A 51 25.55 7.30 -15.99
C GLU A 51 24.89 8.07 -14.84
N SER A 52 24.00 9.00 -15.16
CA SER A 52 23.32 9.86 -14.18
C SER A 52 21.90 9.42 -13.84
N ARG A 53 21.27 8.60 -14.70
CA ARG A 53 19.85 8.25 -14.61
C ARG A 53 19.61 7.09 -13.65
N PHE A 54 20.23 5.93 -13.87
CA PHE A 54 20.02 4.74 -13.03
C PHE A 54 21.16 4.54 -12.03
N THR A 55 21.22 5.42 -11.03
CA THR A 55 22.25 5.37 -9.98
C THR A 55 21.68 4.97 -8.61
N LEU A 56 22.52 4.42 -7.74
CA LEU A 56 22.14 4.16 -6.34
C LEU A 56 21.70 5.44 -5.61
N THR A 57 22.31 6.57 -5.95
CA THR A 57 21.91 7.88 -5.41
C THR A 57 20.47 8.24 -5.79
N GLN A 58 20.07 8.03 -7.04
CA GLN A 58 18.68 8.28 -7.46
C GLN A 58 17.71 7.29 -6.82
N LEU A 59 18.09 6.01 -6.73
CA LEU A 59 17.30 5.00 -6.01
C LEU A 59 17.10 5.41 -4.53
N GLN A 60 18.16 5.82 -3.83
CA GLN A 60 18.06 6.28 -2.45
C GLN A 60 17.17 7.52 -2.30
N LYS A 61 17.21 8.47 -3.25
CA LYS A 61 16.28 9.61 -3.25
C LYS A 61 14.82 9.15 -3.35
N SER A 62 14.52 8.21 -4.24
CA SER A 62 13.17 7.61 -4.34
C SER A 62 12.77 6.87 -3.06
N ILE A 63 13.71 6.14 -2.44
CA ILE A 63 13.48 5.45 -1.16
C ILE A 63 13.18 6.44 -0.03
N ARG A 64 13.93 7.54 0.08
CA ARG A 64 13.66 8.59 1.09
C ARG A 64 12.28 9.23 0.90
N ARG A 65 11.86 9.47 -0.34
CA ARG A 65 10.50 9.95 -0.63
C ARG A 65 9.44 8.93 -0.17
N ALA A 66 9.63 7.65 -0.47
CA ALA A 66 8.72 6.60 -0.01
C ALA A 66 8.71 6.47 1.52
N ARG A 67 9.87 6.65 2.17
CA ARG A 67 10.00 6.65 3.63
C ARG A 67 9.21 7.79 4.28
N HIS A 68 9.26 8.99 3.71
CA HIS A 68 8.46 10.13 4.16
C HIS A 68 6.95 9.80 4.17
N ILE A 69 6.45 9.13 3.13
CA ILE A 69 5.04 8.71 3.06
C ILE A 69 4.70 7.75 4.22
N LEU A 70 5.60 6.80 4.54
CA LEU A 70 5.40 5.85 5.64
C LEU A 70 5.41 6.53 7.01
N ASP A 71 6.26 7.52 7.20
CA ASP A 71 6.46 8.19 8.49
C ASP A 71 5.41 9.29 8.75
N HIS A 72 4.88 9.93 7.71
CA HIS A 72 4.05 11.13 7.87
C HIS A 72 2.65 11.06 7.24
N GLU A 73 2.41 10.16 6.28
CA GLU A 73 1.16 10.16 5.51
C GLU A 73 0.29 8.92 5.75
N ARG A 74 0.72 8.00 6.61
CA ARG A 74 -0.12 6.89 7.06
C ARG A 74 -1.10 7.37 8.11
N ILE A 75 -2.32 6.86 8.02
CA ILE A 75 -3.38 7.13 8.98
C ILE A 75 -3.46 5.94 9.93
N GLU A 76 -3.33 6.22 11.21
CA GLU A 76 -3.56 5.24 12.26
C GLU A 76 -5.06 5.00 12.43
N LEU A 77 -5.45 3.73 12.53
CA LEU A 77 -6.83 3.34 12.83
C LEU A 77 -6.82 2.57 14.15
N ALA A 78 -7.87 2.80 14.95
CA ALA A 78 -8.10 2.03 16.16
C ALA A 78 -8.29 0.54 15.82
N PRO A 79 -7.82 -0.40 16.67
CA PRO A 79 -7.92 -1.83 16.41
C PRO A 79 -9.35 -2.32 16.11
N ASP A 80 -10.36 -1.78 16.80
CA ASP A 80 -11.76 -2.16 16.60
C ASP A 80 -12.27 -1.78 15.20
N LEU A 81 -11.81 -0.66 14.64
CA LEU A 81 -12.13 -0.27 13.26
C LEU A 81 -11.46 -1.22 12.27
N ILE A 82 -10.22 -1.63 12.55
CA ILE A 82 -9.51 -2.61 11.71
C ILE A 82 -10.26 -3.94 11.71
N ASP A 83 -10.73 -4.42 12.86
CA ASP A 83 -11.50 -5.67 12.97
C ASP A 83 -12.81 -5.61 12.19
N LYS A 84 -13.53 -4.48 12.25
CA LYS A 84 -14.75 -4.25 11.46
C LYS A 84 -14.45 -4.26 9.95
N LEU A 85 -13.38 -3.62 9.51
CA LEU A 85 -12.95 -3.62 8.10
C LEU A 85 -12.56 -5.03 7.62
N LEU A 86 -11.87 -5.80 8.47
CA LEU A 86 -11.51 -7.19 8.15
C LEU A 86 -12.76 -8.07 8.04
N THR A 87 -13.73 -7.89 8.94
CA THR A 87 -15.01 -8.60 8.91
C THR A 87 -15.82 -8.29 7.65
N GLU A 88 -15.92 -7.01 7.25
CA GLU A 88 -16.56 -6.64 5.97
C GLU A 88 -15.84 -7.28 4.77
N ARG A 89 -14.51 -7.27 4.79
CA ARG A 89 -13.71 -7.84 3.72
C ARG A 89 -13.94 -9.34 3.57
N GLU A 90 -14.07 -10.07 4.68
CA GLU A 90 -14.42 -11.49 4.68
C GLU A 90 -15.81 -11.74 4.10
N LYS A 91 -16.82 -10.97 4.54
CA LYS A 91 -18.20 -11.06 4.01
C LYS A 91 -18.28 -10.84 2.49
N ASN A 92 -17.43 -9.97 1.96
CA ASN A 92 -17.47 -9.55 0.56
C ASN A 92 -16.53 -10.33 -0.36
N ASP A 93 -15.75 -11.31 0.15
CA ASP A 93 -14.65 -11.95 -0.61
C ASP A 93 -15.08 -12.61 -1.93
N HIS A 94 -16.34 -13.07 -2.01
CA HIS A 94 -16.93 -13.69 -3.21
C HIS A 94 -18.25 -13.05 -3.66
N GLN A 95 -18.59 -11.87 -3.14
CA GLN A 95 -19.86 -11.23 -3.46
C GLN A 95 -19.86 -10.67 -4.89
N VAL A 96 -20.90 -11.03 -5.67
CA VAL A 96 -21.21 -10.42 -6.96
C VAL A 96 -22.73 -10.30 -7.16
N PRO A 97 -23.25 -9.22 -7.75
CA PRO A 97 -22.55 -7.97 -8.04
C PRO A 97 -22.14 -7.23 -6.75
N PHE A 98 -21.08 -6.43 -6.82
CA PHE A 98 -20.51 -5.74 -5.66
C PHE A 98 -20.05 -4.32 -6.03
N VAL A 99 -20.39 -3.36 -5.18
CA VAL A 99 -19.90 -1.98 -5.24
C VAL A 99 -19.35 -1.66 -3.85
N PRO A 100 -18.05 -1.36 -3.70
CA PRO A 100 -17.48 -0.98 -2.41
C PRO A 100 -18.22 0.24 -1.83
N SER A 101 -18.68 0.10 -0.58
CA SER A 101 -19.37 1.16 0.17
C SER A 101 -18.42 2.02 0.98
N GLN A 102 -17.15 1.61 1.12
CA GLN A 102 -16.19 2.32 1.96
C GLN A 102 -15.93 3.74 1.46
N PRO A 103 -15.71 4.70 2.38
CA PRO A 103 -15.36 6.07 1.99
C PRO A 103 -14.05 6.13 1.19
N ILE A 104 -14.06 6.85 0.08
CA ILE A 104 -12.87 7.05 -0.77
C ILE A 104 -12.00 8.25 -0.33
N GLY A 105 -12.34 8.93 0.78
CA GLY A 105 -11.63 10.11 1.27
C GLY A 105 -10.18 9.87 1.69
N ILE A 106 -9.77 8.61 1.87
CA ILE A 106 -8.39 8.22 2.15
C ILE A 106 -7.50 8.19 0.88
N LEU A 107 -8.12 8.11 -0.30
CA LEU A 107 -7.39 8.00 -1.55
C LEU A 107 -6.68 9.31 -1.90
N LYS A 108 -5.49 9.19 -2.50
CA LYS A 108 -4.70 10.31 -2.98
C LYS A 108 -4.83 10.44 -4.49
N PRO A 109 -4.68 11.65 -5.05
CA PRO A 109 -4.73 11.85 -6.49
C PRO A 109 -3.78 10.90 -7.21
N GLY A 110 -4.36 10.06 -8.07
CA GLY A 110 -3.66 9.05 -8.83
C GLY A 110 -3.71 7.63 -8.30
N ASP A 111 -4.26 7.42 -7.10
CA ASP A 111 -4.54 6.08 -6.58
C ASP A 111 -5.55 5.37 -7.47
N ILE A 112 -5.31 4.08 -7.73
CA ILE A 112 -6.22 3.23 -8.49
C ILE A 112 -7.01 2.39 -7.48
N TYR A 113 -8.33 2.43 -7.56
CA TYR A 113 -9.21 1.73 -6.64
C TYR A 113 -10.27 0.90 -7.37
N LEU A 114 -10.82 -0.10 -6.69
CA LEU A 114 -11.90 -0.92 -7.21
C LEU A 114 -13.21 -0.11 -7.17
N LYS A 115 -13.83 0.12 -8.34
CA LYS A 115 -15.13 0.79 -8.43
C LYS A 115 -16.29 -0.19 -8.26
N SER A 116 -16.22 -1.33 -8.93
CA SER A 116 -17.28 -2.34 -8.88
C SER A 116 -16.83 -3.69 -9.41
N ILE A 117 -17.60 -4.72 -9.08
CA ILE A 117 -17.55 -6.06 -9.66
C ILE A 117 -18.95 -6.39 -10.17
N ASP A 118 -19.06 -6.80 -11.42
CA ASP A 118 -20.37 -7.22 -11.94
C ASP A 118 -20.66 -8.70 -11.69
N LYS A 119 -21.88 -9.12 -12.06
CA LYS A 119 -22.35 -10.51 -11.95
C LYS A 119 -21.48 -11.55 -12.68
N ASN A 120 -20.63 -11.11 -13.63
CA ASN A 120 -19.71 -11.96 -14.37
C ASN A 120 -18.28 -11.91 -13.78
N HIS A 121 -18.12 -11.40 -12.56
CA HIS A 121 -16.83 -11.25 -11.88
C HIS A 121 -15.85 -10.30 -12.58
N ARG A 122 -16.32 -9.46 -13.52
CA ARG A 122 -15.47 -8.45 -14.15
C ARG A 122 -15.28 -7.29 -13.19
N ARG A 123 -14.03 -6.90 -12.97
CA ARG A 123 -13.65 -5.82 -12.04
C ARG A 123 -13.42 -4.54 -12.81
N PHE A 124 -14.05 -3.46 -12.35
CA PHE A 124 -13.91 -2.12 -12.91
C PHE A 124 -13.12 -1.26 -11.93
N TYR A 125 -12.11 -0.55 -12.43
CA TYR A 125 -11.21 0.27 -11.63
C TYR A 125 -11.26 1.70 -12.12
N GLU A 126 -11.08 2.64 -11.20
CA GLU A 126 -10.94 4.06 -11.50
C GLU A 126 -9.70 4.63 -10.84
N LYS A 127 -9.24 5.75 -11.40
CA LYS A 127 -8.16 6.55 -10.86
C LYS A 127 -8.80 7.69 -10.08
N PHE A 128 -8.38 7.90 -8.85
CA PHE A 128 -8.89 8.99 -8.03
C PHE A 128 -8.32 10.34 -8.50
N HIS A 129 -9.18 11.32 -8.73
CA HIS A 129 -8.83 12.67 -9.12
C HIS A 129 -9.11 13.65 -7.98
N ALA A 130 -8.32 14.73 -7.88
CA ALA A 130 -8.48 15.72 -6.81
C ALA A 130 -9.82 16.47 -6.86
N ASP A 131 -10.50 16.47 -8.00
CA ASP A 131 -11.82 17.10 -8.17
C ASP A 131 -12.96 16.16 -7.76
N ASP A 132 -12.68 14.86 -7.54
CA ASP A 132 -13.67 13.88 -7.04
C ASP A 132 -14.04 14.13 -5.56
N THR A 133 -13.30 15.02 -4.89
CA THR A 133 -13.64 15.49 -3.54
C THR A 133 -14.58 16.69 -3.58
N SER A 134 -15.87 16.45 -3.32
CA SER A 134 -16.70 17.40 -2.58
C SER A 134 -16.39 17.37 -1.06
N MET A 135 -15.43 16.55 -0.63
CA MET A 135 -15.02 16.34 0.75
C MET A 135 -13.88 17.28 1.16
N ASN A 136 -14.04 17.89 2.33
CA ASN A 136 -13.17 18.93 2.87
C ASN A 136 -11.75 18.38 3.10
N LYS A 137 -10.70 19.14 2.72
CA LYS A 137 -9.28 18.75 2.87
C LYS A 137 -8.84 18.49 4.33
N ASN A 138 -9.72 18.75 5.30
CA ASN A 138 -9.56 18.50 6.74
C ASN A 138 -10.40 17.31 7.26
N THR A 139 -10.75 16.34 6.41
CA THR A 139 -11.54 15.19 6.85
C THR A 139 -10.73 14.30 7.77
N ASP A 140 -11.15 14.19 9.03
CA ASP A 140 -10.64 13.21 10.00
C ASP A 140 -11.05 11.81 9.52
N ILE A 141 -10.09 11.08 8.94
CA ILE A 141 -10.33 9.77 8.34
C ILE A 141 -10.76 8.71 9.39
N PRO A 142 -10.12 8.60 10.56
CA PRO A 142 -10.65 7.78 11.65
C PRO A 142 -12.11 8.09 12.00
N GLN A 143 -12.49 9.36 12.09
CA GLN A 143 -13.88 9.75 12.35
C GLN A 143 -14.81 9.36 11.20
N LEU A 144 -14.37 9.54 9.95
CA LEU A 144 -15.12 9.15 8.74
C LEU A 144 -15.45 7.65 8.74
N TYR A 145 -14.49 6.79 9.07
CA TYR A 145 -14.72 5.34 9.18
C TYR A 145 -15.57 4.98 10.39
N THR A 146 -15.44 5.70 11.51
CA THR A 146 -16.30 5.51 12.68
C THR A 146 -17.76 5.79 12.32
N GLN A 147 -18.04 6.91 11.64
CA GLN A 147 -19.37 7.26 11.17
C GLN A 147 -19.91 6.24 10.17
N TYR A 148 -19.09 5.84 9.19
CA TYR A 148 -19.44 4.81 8.22
C TYR A 148 -19.97 3.54 8.90
N PHE A 149 -19.27 3.02 9.91
CA PHE A 149 -19.73 1.82 10.62
C PHE A 149 -20.94 2.06 11.51
N GLN A 150 -21.11 3.25 12.09
CA GLN A 150 -22.30 3.60 12.86
C GLN A 150 -23.56 3.57 11.97
N ASP A 151 -23.49 4.19 10.79
CA ASP A 151 -24.61 4.24 9.84
C ASP A 151 -24.97 2.85 9.30
N HIS A 152 -23.96 2.00 9.06
CA HIS A 152 -24.16 0.65 8.51
C HIS A 152 -24.58 -0.38 9.56
N GLN A 153 -24.39 -0.12 10.87
CA GLN A 153 -24.96 -0.95 11.93
C GLN A 153 -26.46 -0.69 12.14
N ILE A 154 -26.92 0.56 11.96
CA ILE A 154 -28.32 0.93 12.10
C ILE A 154 -29.18 0.30 10.99
N ASN A 155 -28.64 0.18 9.77
CA ASN A 155 -29.36 -0.36 8.61
C ASN A 155 -29.35 -1.90 8.50
N GLY A 156 -28.60 -2.61 9.36
CA GLY A 156 -28.54 -4.08 9.39
C GLY A 156 -29.49 -4.75 10.38
N SER A 157 -30.37 -3.97 11.03
CA SER A 157 -31.27 -4.42 12.12
C SER A 157 -32.76 -4.45 11.73
N THR A 158 -33.07 -4.47 10.43
CA THR A 158 -34.44 -4.66 9.88
C THR A 158 -34.45 -5.82 8.91
#